data_AF-A0A1V5LRD3-F1
#
_entry.id   AF-A0A1V5LRD3-F1
#
_cell.length_a   1.000
_cell.length_b   1.000
_cell.length_c   1.000
_cell.angle_alpha   90.00
_cell.angle_beta   90.00
_cell.angle_gamma   90.00
#
_symmetry.space_group_name_H-M   'P 1'
#
loop_
_entity.id
_entity.type
_entity.pdbx_description
1 polymer ?
#
loop_
_entity_poly.entity_id
_entity_poly.type
_entity_poly.pdbx_seq_one_letter_code
_entity_poly.pdbx_strand_id
1 'polypeptide(L)'
;MLDVPTIITARTDALDATLITSDICEIDRPFLTGERTAEGYFRVQSGLAPVIARALAYAPYADVLWFESSKPDLAEAEEFAKAVHKEFPGKLLAYNCSPSFNWKKHLDDETIAEFNKKLGELGFKYQFITLAGWHATNLSAYKLAQAYAKEGMAAYVRLQEEEFAEQEAGYTAVRHQREVGTGYFDKVLVTVSGGKASTQALKGSTEEEQFTAKKEAALAAV
;
A
#
# COMPACT_ATOMS: atom_id res chain seq x y z
N MET A 1 -3.13 14.92 25.75
CA MET A 1 -3.63 14.73 24.38
C MET A 1 -2.70 15.52 23.46
N LEU A 2 -2.30 15.03 22.29
CA LEU A 2 -1.06 15.44 21.61
C LEU A 2 -1.12 16.77 20.82
N ASP A 3 -2.25 17.49 20.82
CA ASP A 3 -2.51 18.72 20.04
C ASP A 3 -2.13 18.59 18.54
N VAL A 4 -2.53 17.46 17.94
CA VAL A 4 -2.31 17.15 16.52
C VAL A 4 -3.60 16.64 15.87
N PRO A 5 -3.94 17.09 14.65
CA PRO A 5 -5.15 16.68 13.95
C PRO A 5 -4.92 15.34 13.22
N THR A 6 -4.66 14.27 13.97
CA THR A 6 -4.50 12.92 13.40
C THR A 6 -5.80 12.49 12.71
N ILE A 7 -5.69 12.07 11.45
CA ILE A 7 -6.82 11.51 10.70
C ILE A 7 -7.18 10.13 11.27
N ILE A 8 -8.45 9.96 11.63
CA ILE A 8 -9.00 8.72 12.17
C ILE A 8 -9.82 8.00 11.10
N THR A 9 -9.42 6.77 10.78
CA THR A 9 -10.17 5.88 9.90
C THR A 9 -10.90 4.82 10.71
N ALA A 10 -12.22 4.72 10.57
CA ALA A 10 -13.00 3.63 11.15
C ALA A 10 -13.25 2.54 10.11
N ARG A 11 -12.82 1.31 10.45
CA ARG A 11 -13.02 0.10 9.66
C ARG A 11 -14.16 -0.73 10.24
N THR A 12 -14.96 -1.36 9.39
CA THR A 12 -15.88 -2.44 9.79
C THR A 12 -15.64 -3.72 8.98
N ASP A 13 -15.71 -4.86 9.66
CA ASP A 13 -15.54 -6.21 9.10
C ASP A 13 -16.86 -6.98 9.01
N ALA A 14 -18.00 -6.29 9.19
CA ALA A 14 -19.31 -6.91 9.30
C ALA A 14 -19.84 -7.56 8.01
N LEU A 15 -19.15 -7.39 6.88
CA LEU A 15 -19.54 -7.99 5.61
C LEU A 15 -19.49 -9.52 5.68
N ASP A 16 -18.42 -10.06 6.28
CA ASP A 16 -18.16 -11.50 6.37
C ASP A 16 -18.14 -12.02 7.82
N ALA A 17 -18.09 -11.13 8.82
CA ALA A 17 -18.10 -11.54 10.22
C ALA A 17 -19.45 -12.18 10.59
N THR A 18 -19.40 -13.42 11.09
CA THR A 18 -20.58 -14.19 11.49
C THR A 18 -20.75 -14.29 13.01
N LEU A 19 -19.87 -13.64 13.78
CA LEU A 19 -19.84 -13.68 15.24
C LEU A 19 -19.66 -12.28 15.84
N ILE A 20 -20.29 -12.03 16.99
CA ILE A 20 -20.10 -10.84 17.81
C ILE A 20 -20.01 -11.22 19.30
N THR A 21 -19.32 -10.42 20.10
CA THR A 21 -19.08 -10.68 21.53
C THR A 21 -20.32 -10.52 22.41
N SER A 22 -21.19 -9.56 22.10
CA SER A 22 -22.35 -9.23 22.93
C SER A 22 -23.49 -8.66 22.08
N ASP A 23 -24.71 -8.85 22.56
CA ASP A 23 -25.98 -8.32 22.03
C ASP A 23 -26.42 -6.99 22.68
N ILE A 24 -25.55 -6.37 23.50
CA ILE A 24 -25.91 -5.20 24.29
C ILE A 24 -26.22 -3.97 23.42
N CYS A 25 -25.54 -3.83 22.28
CA CYS A 25 -25.65 -2.69 21.38
C CYS A 25 -26.92 -2.79 20.51
N GLU A 26 -27.79 -1.78 20.59
CA GLU A 26 -29.07 -1.77 19.86
C GLU A 26 -28.90 -1.78 18.34
N ILE A 27 -27.80 -1.22 17.83
CA ILE A 27 -27.47 -1.18 16.39
C ILE A 27 -27.21 -2.59 15.85
N ASP A 28 -26.72 -3.49 16.68
CA ASP A 28 -26.35 -4.86 16.30
C ASP A 28 -27.50 -5.85 16.42
N ARG A 29 -28.49 -5.54 17.28
CA ARG A 29 -29.63 -6.44 17.56
C ARG A 29 -30.41 -6.91 16.34
N PRO A 30 -30.68 -6.07 15.31
CA PRO A 30 -31.40 -6.51 14.11
C PRO A 30 -30.70 -7.64 13.34
N PHE A 31 -29.38 -7.80 13.53
CA PHE A 31 -28.57 -8.77 12.80
C PHE A 31 -28.30 -10.05 13.61
N LEU A 32 -28.70 -10.14 14.88
CA LEU A 32 -28.53 -11.33 15.69
C LEU A 32 -29.42 -12.47 15.18
N THR A 33 -28.91 -13.70 15.15
CA THR A 33 -29.71 -14.88 14.79
C THR A 33 -30.42 -15.50 16.00
N GLY A 34 -30.02 -15.12 17.23
CA GLY A 34 -30.46 -15.73 18.49
C GLY A 34 -29.64 -16.94 18.93
N GLU A 35 -28.70 -17.41 18.11
CA GLU A 35 -27.82 -18.54 18.44
C GLU A 35 -26.52 -18.09 19.10
N ARG A 36 -25.92 -18.98 19.92
CA ARG A 36 -24.61 -18.77 20.55
C ARG A 36 -23.65 -19.91 20.29
N THR A 37 -22.35 -19.60 20.29
CA THR A 37 -21.26 -20.59 20.23
C THR A 37 -20.88 -21.09 21.62
N ALA A 38 -20.06 -22.13 21.70
CA ALA A 38 -19.60 -22.71 22.97
C ALA A 38 -18.69 -21.75 23.76
N GLU A 39 -17.91 -20.92 23.07
CA GLU A 39 -17.08 -19.85 23.62
C GLU A 39 -17.94 -18.68 24.12
N GLY A 40 -19.20 -18.64 23.73
CA GLY A 40 -20.19 -17.69 24.20
C GLY A 40 -20.50 -16.53 23.26
N TYR A 41 -19.89 -16.48 22.07
CA TYR A 41 -20.20 -15.48 21.04
C TYR A 41 -21.64 -15.61 20.55
N PHE A 42 -22.24 -14.51 20.12
CA PHE A 42 -23.52 -14.48 19.44
C PHE A 42 -23.30 -14.61 17.93
N ARG A 43 -24.15 -15.38 17.26
CA ARG A 43 -24.17 -15.46 15.80
C ARG A 43 -24.92 -14.28 15.20
N VAL A 44 -24.37 -13.74 14.11
CA VAL A 44 -24.95 -12.61 13.37
C VAL A 44 -25.07 -12.93 11.89
N GLN A 45 -26.06 -12.31 11.25
CA GLN A 45 -26.19 -12.25 9.80
C GLN A 45 -25.15 -11.25 9.27
N SER A 46 -24.22 -11.74 8.45
CA SER A 46 -23.24 -10.91 7.78
C SER A 46 -23.83 -10.27 6.52
N GLY A 47 -23.20 -9.22 6.01
CA GLY A 47 -23.57 -8.59 4.74
C GLY A 47 -23.49 -7.07 4.76
N LEU A 48 -24.01 -6.43 3.71
CA LEU A 48 -23.87 -4.99 3.56
C LEU A 48 -24.75 -4.19 4.54
N ALA A 49 -25.90 -4.73 4.95
CA ALA A 49 -26.79 -4.09 5.91
C ALA A 49 -26.11 -3.79 7.27
N PRO A 50 -25.47 -4.75 7.96
CA PRO A 50 -24.73 -4.45 9.20
C PRO A 50 -23.50 -3.56 8.97
N VAL A 51 -22.85 -3.64 7.80
CA VAL A 51 -21.76 -2.74 7.41
C VAL A 51 -22.23 -1.28 7.38
N ILE A 52 -23.33 -1.00 6.68
CA ILE A 52 -23.91 0.35 6.58
C ILE A 52 -24.33 0.85 7.96
N ALA A 53 -25.03 0.03 8.74
CA ALA A 53 -25.48 0.41 10.09
C ALA A 53 -24.31 0.83 10.99
N ARG A 54 -23.22 0.06 10.98
CA ARG A 54 -22.00 0.38 11.74
C ARG A 54 -21.27 1.60 11.20
N ALA A 55 -21.12 1.72 9.87
CA ALA A 55 -20.46 2.86 9.26
C ALA A 55 -21.15 4.19 9.60
N LEU A 56 -22.48 4.22 9.57
CA LEU A 56 -23.29 5.38 9.99
C LEU A 56 -23.08 5.70 11.47
N ALA A 57 -23.00 4.69 12.33
CA ALA A 57 -22.72 4.87 13.75
C ALA A 57 -21.31 5.42 14.02
N TYR A 58 -20.33 5.04 13.20
CA TYR A 58 -18.94 5.48 13.33
C TYR A 58 -18.70 6.87 12.72
N ALA A 59 -19.54 7.30 11.77
CA ALA A 59 -19.34 8.52 11.00
C ALA A 59 -19.08 9.77 11.84
N PRO A 60 -19.76 10.04 12.98
CA PRO A 60 -19.47 11.22 13.78
C PRO A 60 -18.09 11.22 14.46
N TYR A 61 -17.41 10.07 14.53
CA TYR A 61 -16.19 9.86 15.31
C TYR A 61 -14.95 9.55 14.48
N ALA A 62 -15.09 9.44 13.16
CA ALA A 62 -13.99 9.13 12.26
C ALA A 62 -14.00 10.11 11.08
N ASP A 63 -12.83 10.48 10.58
CA ASP A 63 -12.71 11.31 9.38
C ASP A 63 -13.04 10.50 8.12
N VAL A 64 -12.61 9.23 8.10
CA VAL A 64 -12.71 8.32 6.97
C VAL A 64 -13.40 7.02 7.38
N LEU A 65 -14.30 6.51 6.53
CA LEU A 65 -14.98 5.23 6.72
C LEU A 65 -14.48 4.18 5.72
N TRP A 66 -14.32 2.95 6.19
CA TRP A 66 -13.89 1.81 5.40
C TRP A 66 -14.68 0.56 5.83
N PHE A 67 -15.13 -0.24 4.88
CA PHE A 67 -15.54 -1.61 5.15
C PHE A 67 -14.65 -2.59 4.38
N GLU A 68 -14.29 -3.71 5.02
CA GLU A 68 -13.56 -4.76 4.33
C GLU A 68 -14.52 -5.52 3.41
N SER A 69 -14.10 -5.72 2.14
CA SER A 69 -14.88 -6.47 1.15
C SER A 69 -14.25 -7.82 0.84
N SER A 70 -15.07 -8.79 0.42
CA SER A 70 -14.61 -10.15 0.05
C SER A 70 -14.22 -10.27 -1.43
N LYS A 71 -14.59 -9.28 -2.25
CA LYS A 71 -14.34 -9.20 -3.69
C LYS A 71 -14.22 -7.74 -4.17
N PRO A 72 -13.58 -7.49 -5.33
CA PRO A 72 -13.55 -6.17 -5.93
C PRO A 72 -14.88 -5.91 -6.67
N ASP A 73 -15.86 -5.31 -6.00
CA ASP A 73 -17.22 -5.12 -6.50
C ASP A 73 -17.66 -3.65 -6.43
N LEU A 74 -17.77 -3.02 -7.61
CA LEU A 74 -18.16 -1.61 -7.69
C LEU A 74 -19.62 -1.35 -7.32
N ALA A 75 -20.52 -2.33 -7.50
CA ALA A 75 -21.92 -2.16 -7.15
C ALA A 75 -22.11 -2.16 -5.63
N GLU A 76 -21.40 -3.05 -4.93
CA GLU A 76 -21.36 -3.07 -3.46
C GLU A 76 -20.76 -1.78 -2.90
N ALA A 77 -19.67 -1.29 -3.51
CA ALA A 77 -19.04 -0.02 -3.15
C ALA A 77 -19.98 1.17 -3.37
N GLU A 78 -20.74 1.18 -4.46
CA GLU A 78 -21.71 2.22 -4.79
C GLU A 78 -22.90 2.22 -3.82
N GLU A 79 -23.45 1.05 -3.49
CA GLU A 79 -24.54 0.93 -2.51
C GLU A 79 -24.11 1.45 -1.13
N PHE A 80 -22.92 1.07 -0.67
CA PHE A 80 -22.34 1.59 0.56
C PHE A 80 -22.17 3.10 0.54
N ALA A 81 -21.54 3.64 -0.52
CA ALA A 81 -21.28 5.07 -0.63
C ALA A 81 -22.58 5.88 -0.65
N LYS A 82 -23.58 5.45 -1.42
CA LYS A 82 -24.90 6.09 -1.45
C LYS A 82 -25.57 6.10 -0.09
N ALA A 83 -25.54 4.98 0.63
CA ALA A 83 -26.16 4.89 1.96
C ALA A 83 -25.47 5.81 2.98
N VAL A 84 -24.13 5.84 2.98
CA VAL A 84 -23.37 6.75 3.87
C VAL A 84 -23.61 8.21 3.50
N HIS A 85 -23.50 8.58 2.22
CA HIS A 85 -23.62 9.97 1.78
C HIS A 85 -25.04 10.52 1.86
N LYS A 86 -26.06 9.66 1.93
CA LYS A 86 -27.43 10.08 2.22
C LYS A 86 -27.54 10.74 3.60
N GLU A 87 -26.88 10.17 4.61
CA GLU A 87 -26.94 10.66 6.00
C GLU A 87 -25.76 11.60 6.31
N PHE A 88 -24.59 11.37 5.71
CA PHE A 88 -23.37 12.16 5.85
C PHE A 88 -22.82 12.57 4.48
N PRO A 89 -23.43 13.57 3.81
CA PRO A 89 -22.97 14.05 2.51
C PRO A 89 -21.49 14.44 2.52
N GLY A 90 -20.72 13.93 1.57
CA GLY A 90 -19.30 14.24 1.43
C GLY A 90 -18.37 13.51 2.41
N LYS A 91 -18.88 12.55 3.20
CA LYS A 91 -18.04 11.73 4.08
C LYS A 91 -16.95 11.02 3.28
N LEU A 92 -15.69 11.16 3.72
CA LEU A 92 -14.57 10.51 3.05
C LEU A 92 -14.64 9.00 3.27
N LEU A 93 -14.44 8.24 2.19
CA LEU A 93 -14.40 6.78 2.24
C LEU A 93 -13.00 6.27 1.86
N ALA A 94 -12.67 5.06 2.31
CA ALA A 94 -11.48 4.35 1.91
C ALA A 94 -11.78 2.95 1.39
N TYR A 95 -10.97 2.50 0.43
CA TYR A 95 -11.13 1.21 -0.23
C TYR A 95 -9.81 0.44 -0.25
N ASN A 96 -9.85 -0.80 0.23
CA ASN A 96 -8.74 -1.75 0.14
C ASN A 96 -8.79 -2.47 -1.21
N CYS A 97 -7.90 -2.12 -2.13
CA CYS A 97 -7.66 -2.84 -3.37
C CYS A 97 -6.84 -4.11 -3.06
N SER A 98 -7.47 -5.06 -2.37
CA SER A 98 -6.80 -6.18 -1.71
C SER A 98 -6.13 -7.15 -2.68
N PRO A 99 -4.85 -7.53 -2.45
CA PRO A 99 -4.22 -8.66 -3.15
C PRO A 99 -4.80 -10.03 -2.79
N SER A 100 -5.62 -10.12 -1.73
CA SER A 100 -6.37 -11.34 -1.43
C SER A 100 -7.45 -11.64 -2.47
N PHE A 101 -7.81 -10.66 -3.30
CA PHE A 101 -8.69 -10.87 -4.43
C PHE A 101 -7.94 -11.49 -5.60
N ASN A 102 -8.56 -12.48 -6.24
CA ASN A 102 -8.13 -12.91 -7.56
C ASN A 102 -8.75 -11.97 -8.62
N TRP A 103 -8.13 -10.82 -8.86
CA TRP A 103 -8.66 -9.73 -9.69
C TRP A 103 -9.18 -10.20 -11.05
N LYS A 104 -8.37 -10.97 -11.80
CA LYS A 104 -8.72 -11.49 -13.13
C LYS A 104 -9.80 -12.56 -13.14
N LYS A 105 -10.05 -13.20 -11.99
CA LYS A 105 -11.18 -14.12 -11.85
C LYS A 105 -12.51 -13.36 -11.69
N HIS A 106 -12.46 -12.14 -11.18
CA HIS A 106 -13.65 -11.34 -10.87
C HIS A 106 -13.97 -10.27 -11.91
N LEU A 107 -12.95 -9.69 -12.53
CA LEU A 107 -13.08 -8.50 -13.39
C LEU A 107 -12.29 -8.68 -14.70
N ASP A 108 -12.78 -8.05 -15.76
CA ASP A 108 -12.07 -7.89 -17.03
C ASP A 108 -11.05 -6.75 -16.98
N ASP A 109 -10.21 -6.65 -18.02
CA ASP A 109 -9.14 -5.65 -18.12
C ASP A 109 -9.64 -4.21 -18.12
N GLU A 110 -10.74 -3.95 -18.83
CA GLU A 110 -11.32 -2.62 -18.94
C GLU A 110 -11.82 -2.14 -17.57
N THR A 111 -12.51 -3.02 -16.83
CA THR A 111 -13.00 -2.73 -15.49
C THR A 111 -11.87 -2.54 -14.49
N ILE A 112 -10.81 -3.36 -14.55
CA ILE A 112 -9.62 -3.21 -13.70
C ILE A 112 -8.96 -1.86 -13.94
N ALA A 113 -8.78 -1.45 -15.21
CA ALA A 113 -8.14 -0.19 -15.56
C ALA A 113 -8.92 1.04 -15.03
N GLU A 114 -10.25 0.96 -14.98
CA GLU A 114 -11.10 2.06 -14.50
C GLU A 114 -11.47 1.98 -13.00
N PHE A 115 -11.12 0.89 -12.31
CA PHE A 115 -11.63 0.56 -10.98
C PHE A 115 -11.40 1.68 -9.96
N ASN A 116 -10.15 2.16 -9.85
CA ASN A 116 -9.78 3.22 -8.91
C ASN A 116 -10.46 4.56 -9.24
N LYS A 117 -10.63 4.87 -10.53
CA LYS A 117 -11.31 6.09 -10.98
C LYS A 117 -12.78 6.07 -10.57
N LYS A 118 -13.49 4.97 -10.84
CA LYS A 118 -14.90 4.79 -10.46
C LYS A 118 -15.10 4.86 -8.95
N LEU A 119 -14.23 4.20 -8.17
CA LEU A 119 -14.21 4.35 -6.71
C LEU A 119 -14.02 5.81 -6.27
N GLY A 120 -13.12 6.54 -6.94
CA GLY A 120 -12.88 7.95 -6.65
C GLY A 120 -14.11 8.84 -6.87
N GLU A 121 -14.89 8.56 -7.91
CA GLU A 121 -16.16 9.24 -8.23
C GLU A 121 -17.23 8.98 -7.15
N LEU A 122 -17.23 7.80 -6.54
CA LEU A 122 -18.11 7.41 -5.42
C LEU A 122 -17.68 7.97 -4.05
N GLY A 123 -16.55 8.67 -3.96
CA GLY A 123 -16.06 9.27 -2.71
C GLY A 123 -15.06 8.43 -1.92
N PHE A 124 -14.56 7.31 -2.47
CA PHE A 124 -13.41 6.59 -1.93
C PHE A 124 -12.12 7.34 -2.25
N LYS A 125 -11.76 8.30 -1.39
CA LYS A 125 -10.62 9.21 -1.61
C LYS A 125 -9.29 8.66 -1.10
N TYR A 126 -9.31 7.65 -0.23
CA TYR A 126 -8.11 6.92 0.16
C TYR A 126 -8.20 5.48 -0.35
N GLN A 127 -7.35 5.13 -1.31
CA GLN A 127 -7.35 3.81 -1.95
C GLN A 127 -5.94 3.21 -1.82
N PHE A 128 -5.84 1.96 -1.41
CA PHE A 128 -4.55 1.35 -1.09
C PHE A 128 -4.54 -0.14 -1.39
N ILE A 129 -3.35 -0.66 -1.72
CA ILE A 129 -3.09 -2.09 -1.89
C ILE A 129 -2.28 -2.55 -0.66
N THR A 130 -2.94 -3.24 0.27
CA THR A 130 -2.36 -3.64 1.56
C THR A 130 -1.06 -4.42 1.45
N LEU A 131 -0.99 -5.40 0.55
CA LEU A 131 0.13 -6.34 0.45
C LEU A 131 1.02 -6.11 -0.79
N ALA A 132 0.99 -4.91 -1.39
CA ALA A 132 1.79 -4.61 -2.58
C ALA A 132 3.30 -4.90 -2.38
N GLY A 133 3.85 -4.41 -1.26
CA GLY A 133 5.26 -4.65 -0.90
C GLY A 133 5.58 -6.14 -0.71
N TRP A 134 4.70 -6.88 -0.03
CA TRP A 134 4.87 -8.32 0.17
C TRP A 134 4.98 -9.08 -1.16
N HIS A 135 4.06 -8.84 -2.09
CA HIS A 135 4.07 -9.50 -3.39
C HIS A 135 5.27 -9.07 -4.25
N ALA A 136 5.57 -7.76 -4.30
CA ALA A 136 6.67 -7.24 -5.09
C ALA A 136 8.03 -7.80 -4.63
N THR A 137 8.33 -7.73 -3.33
CA THR A 137 9.60 -8.19 -2.77
C THR A 137 9.80 -9.69 -2.90
N ASN A 138 8.77 -10.50 -2.57
CA ASN A 138 8.91 -11.95 -2.65
C ASN A 138 9.06 -12.43 -4.11
N LEU A 139 8.28 -11.87 -5.04
CA LEU A 139 8.35 -12.27 -6.44
C LEU A 139 9.67 -11.88 -7.09
N SER A 140 10.17 -10.66 -6.85
CA SER A 140 11.45 -10.20 -7.41
C SER A 140 12.61 -11.03 -6.89
N ALA A 141 12.68 -11.26 -5.56
CA ALA A 141 13.71 -12.09 -4.95
C ALA A 141 13.66 -13.55 -5.45
N TYR A 142 12.47 -14.14 -5.56
CA TYR A 142 12.30 -15.50 -6.05
C TYR A 142 12.76 -15.65 -7.50
N LYS A 143 12.36 -14.73 -8.39
CA LYS A 143 12.78 -14.72 -9.80
C LYS A 143 14.29 -14.57 -9.94
N LEU A 144 14.90 -13.63 -9.20
CA LEU A 144 16.34 -13.43 -9.21
C LEU A 144 17.08 -14.67 -8.72
N ALA A 145 16.67 -15.25 -7.59
CA ALA A 145 17.30 -16.45 -7.04
C ALA A 145 17.22 -17.64 -8.01
N GLN A 146 16.07 -17.84 -8.66
CA GLN A 146 15.90 -18.91 -9.64
C GLN A 146 16.80 -18.72 -10.87
N ALA A 147 16.90 -17.50 -11.40
CA ALA A 147 17.75 -17.19 -12.54
C ALA A 147 19.24 -17.29 -12.17
N TYR A 148 19.62 -16.76 -11.01
CA TYR A 148 21.00 -16.80 -10.51
C TYR A 148 21.48 -18.24 -10.28
N ALA A 149 20.61 -19.13 -9.78
CA ALA A 149 20.94 -20.55 -9.62
C ALA A 149 21.26 -21.26 -10.96
N LYS A 150 20.72 -20.78 -12.08
CA LYS A 150 20.92 -21.36 -13.42
C LYS A 150 22.04 -20.69 -14.20
N GLU A 151 22.18 -19.37 -14.06
CA GLU A 151 22.95 -18.52 -14.98
C GLU A 151 24.04 -17.70 -14.25
N GLY A 152 24.09 -17.75 -12.93
CA GLY A 152 25.03 -16.97 -12.11
C GLY A 152 24.90 -15.46 -12.38
N MET A 153 26.05 -14.80 -12.54
CA MET A 153 26.13 -13.34 -12.68
C MET A 153 25.33 -12.76 -13.85
N ALA A 154 25.09 -13.51 -14.92
CA ALA A 154 24.29 -13.03 -16.04
C ALA A 154 22.87 -12.64 -15.62
N ALA A 155 22.29 -13.32 -14.61
CA ALA A 155 20.99 -12.97 -14.05
C ALA A 155 21.02 -11.65 -13.27
N TYR A 156 22.08 -11.41 -12.50
CA TYR A 156 22.25 -10.18 -11.73
C TYR A 156 22.54 -8.98 -12.64
N VAL A 157 23.39 -9.16 -13.67
CA VAL A 157 23.70 -8.10 -14.64
C VAL A 157 22.43 -7.65 -15.37
N ARG A 158 21.51 -8.55 -15.72
CA ARG A 158 20.21 -8.13 -16.31
C ARG A 158 19.38 -7.23 -15.38
N LEU A 159 19.34 -7.53 -14.08
CA LEU A 159 18.69 -6.67 -13.10
C LEU A 159 19.37 -5.30 -13.06
N GLN A 160 20.69 -5.27 -13.05
CA GLN A 160 21.46 -4.02 -13.03
C GLN A 160 21.25 -3.18 -14.31
N GLU A 161 21.20 -3.80 -15.49
CA GLU A 161 20.89 -3.11 -16.75
C GLU A 161 19.46 -2.55 -16.77
N GLU A 162 18.49 -3.27 -16.19
CA GLU A 162 17.13 -2.78 -15.99
C GLU A 162 17.13 -1.54 -15.06
N GLU A 163 17.89 -1.57 -13.96
CA GLU A 163 18.07 -0.41 -13.07
C GLU A 163 18.69 0.80 -13.79
N PHE A 164 19.68 0.59 -14.66
CA PHE A 164 20.26 1.67 -15.49
C PHE A 164 19.26 2.26 -16.47
N ALA A 165 18.44 1.43 -17.13
CA ALA A 165 17.43 1.89 -18.08
C ALA A 165 16.33 2.74 -17.41
N GLU A 166 15.93 2.39 -16.18
CA GLU A 166 14.91 3.12 -15.42
C GLU A 166 15.39 4.49 -14.89
N GLN A 167 16.68 4.82 -15.02
CA GLN A 167 17.18 6.13 -14.60
C GLN A 167 16.54 7.28 -15.41
N GLU A 168 16.18 7.05 -16.68
CA GLU A 168 15.48 8.05 -17.50
C GLU A 168 14.07 8.37 -16.96
N ALA A 169 13.43 7.39 -16.30
CA ALA A 169 12.14 7.54 -15.65
C ALA A 169 12.26 8.11 -14.22
N GLY A 170 13.47 8.31 -13.71
CA GLY A 170 13.75 8.91 -12.40
C GLY A 170 14.20 7.94 -11.31
N TYR A 171 14.52 6.68 -11.63
CA TYR A 171 15.09 5.74 -10.66
C TYR A 171 16.53 6.14 -10.26
N THR A 172 16.83 6.14 -8.96
CA THR A 172 18.13 6.63 -8.44
C THR A 172 18.96 5.60 -7.69
N ALA A 173 18.36 4.47 -7.29
CA ALA A 173 19.01 3.52 -6.38
C ALA A 173 20.14 2.70 -7.00
N VAL A 174 20.37 2.82 -8.32
CA VAL A 174 21.60 2.35 -8.99
C VAL A 174 22.85 2.80 -8.23
N ARG A 175 22.84 4.06 -7.77
CA ARG A 175 23.86 4.66 -6.91
C ARG A 175 23.48 4.46 -5.44
N HIS A 176 23.55 3.22 -5.01
CA HIS A 176 23.08 2.78 -3.70
C HIS A 176 23.79 3.46 -2.52
N GLN A 177 25.06 3.86 -2.64
CA GLN A 177 25.78 4.60 -1.59
C GLN A 177 25.16 5.99 -1.40
N ARG A 178 24.95 6.72 -2.50
CA ARG A 178 24.21 7.98 -2.46
C ARG A 178 22.80 7.79 -1.88
N GLU A 179 22.08 6.77 -2.33
CA GLU A 179 20.68 6.52 -1.97
C GLU A 179 20.49 6.32 -0.46
N VAL A 180 21.40 5.60 0.20
CA VAL A 180 21.39 5.40 1.67
C VAL A 180 22.00 6.56 2.46
N GLY A 181 22.36 7.66 1.79
CA GLY A 181 22.77 8.90 2.44
C GLY A 181 24.26 9.04 2.73
N THR A 182 25.15 8.28 2.09
CA THR A 182 26.60 8.42 2.31
C THR A 182 27.08 9.85 2.10
N GLY A 183 26.59 10.54 1.05
CA GLY A 183 26.91 11.96 0.82
C GLY A 183 26.32 12.93 1.84
N TYR A 184 25.22 12.57 2.50
CA TYR A 184 24.67 13.34 3.61
C TYR A 184 25.61 13.25 4.82
N PHE A 185 26.04 12.03 5.17
CA PHE A 185 26.97 11.83 6.29
C PHE A 185 28.36 12.43 6.04
N ASP A 186 28.84 12.45 4.78
CA ASP A 186 30.06 13.18 4.41
C ASP A 186 29.93 14.68 4.70
N LYS A 187 28.77 15.30 4.42
CA LYS A 187 28.53 16.72 4.76
C LYS A 187 28.52 16.95 6.26
N VAL A 188 27.92 16.05 7.04
CA VAL A 188 27.96 16.11 8.51
C VAL A 188 29.41 16.07 8.99
N LEU A 189 30.22 15.14 8.48
CA LEU A 189 31.63 15.00 8.82
C LEU A 189 32.47 16.24 8.45
N VAL A 190 32.30 16.76 7.24
CA VAL A 190 32.96 18.00 6.79
C VAL A 190 32.56 19.19 7.67
N THR A 191 31.30 19.29 8.06
CA THR A 191 30.80 20.37 8.93
C THR A 191 31.43 20.31 10.33
N VAL A 192 31.39 19.14 10.98
CA VAL A 192 31.94 18.95 12.33
C VAL A 192 33.45 19.12 12.37
N SER A 193 34.15 18.73 11.31
CA SER A 193 35.61 18.85 11.20
C SER A 193 36.09 20.24 10.74
N GLY A 194 35.18 21.20 10.49
CA GLY A 194 35.54 22.50 9.94
C GLY A 194 36.23 22.41 8.56
N GLY A 195 35.84 21.44 7.74
CA GLY A 195 36.39 21.21 6.40
C GLY A 195 37.67 20.40 6.33
N LYS A 196 38.14 19.81 7.45
CA LYS A 196 39.45 19.14 7.54
C LYS A 196 39.39 17.62 7.51
N ALA A 197 38.20 17.03 7.36
CA ALA A 197 38.06 15.58 7.31
C ALA A 197 38.79 14.97 6.10
N SER A 198 39.61 13.96 6.37
CA SER A 198 40.33 13.17 5.36
C SER A 198 39.66 11.83 5.05
N THR A 199 38.58 11.48 5.77
CA THR A 199 37.93 10.16 5.76
C THR A 199 36.52 10.22 5.18
N GLN A 200 36.27 11.08 4.18
CA GLN A 200 35.00 11.10 3.45
C GLN A 200 34.84 9.79 2.66
N ALA A 201 33.62 9.28 2.57
CA ALA A 201 33.33 7.97 2.02
C ALA A 201 33.03 7.98 0.51
N LEU A 202 32.38 9.03 -0.03
CA LEU A 202 32.04 9.06 -1.46
C LEU A 202 33.23 9.35 -2.37
N LYS A 203 34.13 10.24 -1.92
CA LYS A 203 35.30 10.64 -2.72
C LYS A 203 36.25 9.45 -2.87
N GLY A 204 36.48 9.00 -4.10
CA GLY A 204 37.28 7.80 -4.40
C GLY A 204 36.53 6.48 -4.20
N SER A 205 35.20 6.50 -4.10
CA SER A 205 34.38 5.29 -4.09
C SER A 205 34.23 4.70 -5.50
N THR A 206 33.99 3.39 -5.58
CA THR A 206 33.66 2.72 -6.86
C THR A 206 32.40 3.30 -7.49
N GLU A 207 31.45 3.78 -6.68
CA GLU A 207 30.26 4.48 -7.15
C GLU A 207 30.61 5.78 -7.90
N GLU A 208 31.49 6.62 -7.33
CA GLU A 208 31.96 7.83 -8.02
C GLU A 208 32.66 7.48 -9.35
N GLU A 209 33.48 6.43 -9.35
CA GLU A 209 34.31 6.06 -10.49
C GLU A 209 33.59 5.35 -11.64
N GLN A 210 32.58 4.52 -11.34
CA GLN A 210 31.96 3.61 -12.30
C GLN A 210 30.52 3.97 -12.64
N PHE A 211 29.85 4.78 -11.81
CA PHE A 211 28.43 5.10 -11.98
C PHE A 211 28.20 6.57 -12.37
N THR A 212 29.27 7.34 -12.60
CA THR A 212 29.19 8.68 -13.19
C THR A 212 29.40 8.60 -14.72
N ALA A 213 28.44 9.12 -15.49
CA ALA A 213 28.44 9.13 -16.96
C ALA A 213 29.68 9.79 -17.63
N LYS A 214 30.61 10.33 -16.84
CA LYS A 214 31.81 11.01 -17.34
C LYS A 214 32.84 10.08 -17.97
N LYS A 215 32.75 8.75 -17.80
CA LYS A 215 33.76 7.81 -18.36
C LYS A 215 33.35 7.14 -19.67
N GLU A 216 32.06 7.03 -19.99
CA GLU A 216 31.62 6.34 -21.21
C GLU A 216 31.94 7.13 -22.49
N ALA A 217 31.90 8.47 -22.43
CA ALA A 217 32.28 9.31 -23.57
C ALA A 217 33.78 9.25 -23.92
N ALA A 218 34.64 8.81 -23.00
CA ALA A 218 36.09 8.75 -23.22
C ALA A 218 36.57 7.41 -23.78
N LEU A 219 35.81 6.32 -23.58
CA LEU A 219 36.13 4.99 -24.09
C LEU A 219 35.57 4.71 -25.50
N ALA A 220 34.53 5.42 -25.92
CA ALA A 220 34.01 5.35 -27.29
C ALA A 220 34.86 6.16 -28.31
N ALA A 221 35.88 6.89 -27.85
CA ALA A 221 36.73 7.76 -28.65
C ALA A 221 38.17 7.25 -28.84
N VAL A 222 38.44 5.97 -28.49
CA VAL A 222 39.73 5.27 -28.68
C VAL A 222 39.48 3.99 -29.45
#